data_AF-A0AAZ1XJB3-F1
#
_entry.id   AF-A0AAZ1XJB3-F1
#
_cell.length_a   1.000
_cell.length_b   1.000
_cell.length_c   1.000
_cell.angle_alpha   90.00
_cell.angle_beta   90.00
_cell.angle_gamma   90.00
#
_symmetry.space_group_name_H-M   'P 1'
#
loop_
_entity.id
_entity.type
_entity.pdbx_description
1 polymer ?
#
loop_
_entity_poly.entity_id
_entity_poly.type
_entity_poly.pdbx_seq_one_letter_code
_entity_poly.pdbx_strand_id
1 'polypeptide(L)'
;MSLNSKLSLEMMLETDTPIHVHRRRPQFAVVGCFQVILFAMHIAQLIIGALNLHDCPRQPFIPIYLLVIGVVTLLFSILQCRRIRWSACSCLVSLFVFCWFIAGNVWIYSVYEPSYNKTASPDMYCNKTLYLFAFWTMNLNYILLGFLLFCPCCSCFFVLPLWMVAYIDD
;
A
#
# COMPACT_ATOMS: atom_id res chain seq x y z
N MET A 1 -67.76 13.81 0.80
CA MET A 1 -66.84 13.64 1.95
C MET A 1 -66.02 12.34 1.82
N SER A 2 -65.44 12.06 0.64
CA SER A 2 -64.84 10.74 0.28
C SER A 2 -63.45 10.85 -0.39
N LEU A 3 -62.88 12.05 -0.49
CA LEU A 3 -61.61 12.29 -1.21
C LEU A 3 -60.40 12.39 -0.26
N ASN A 4 -60.62 12.82 0.99
CA ASN A 4 -59.54 12.97 1.98
C ASN A 4 -59.08 11.64 2.61
N SER A 5 -59.87 10.57 2.53
CA SER A 5 -59.52 9.25 3.09
C SER A 5 -58.80 8.33 2.11
N LYS A 6 -58.92 8.56 0.79
CA LYS A 6 -58.16 7.83 -0.24
C LYS A 6 -56.70 8.29 -0.31
N LEU A 7 -56.45 9.59 -0.11
CA LEU A 7 -55.11 10.17 -0.18
C LEU A 7 -54.21 9.73 1.00
N SER A 8 -54.79 9.46 2.17
CA SER A 8 -54.07 8.98 3.35
C SER A 8 -53.79 7.48 3.34
N LEU A 9 -54.51 6.70 2.52
CA LEU A 9 -54.31 5.25 2.39
C LEU A 9 -53.26 4.88 1.34
N GLU A 10 -53.05 5.69 0.31
CA GLU A 10 -51.94 5.48 -0.65
C GLU A 10 -50.57 5.86 -0.06
N MET A 11 -50.52 6.77 0.93
CA MET A 11 -49.27 7.16 1.59
C MET A 11 -48.70 6.09 2.54
N MET A 12 -49.51 5.09 2.94
CA MET A 12 -49.04 3.99 3.79
C MET A 12 -48.60 2.75 3.00
N LEU A 13 -48.89 2.66 1.69
CA LEU A 13 -48.54 1.48 0.88
C LEU A 13 -47.22 1.62 0.12
N GLU A 14 -46.55 2.78 0.18
CA GLU A 14 -45.22 3.02 -0.41
C GLU A 14 -44.12 2.91 0.67
N THR A 15 -44.20 1.91 1.56
CA THR A 15 -43.14 1.66 2.57
C THR A 15 -42.84 0.17 2.72
N ASP A 16 -42.98 -0.60 1.63
CA ASP A 16 -42.63 -2.03 1.63
C ASP A 16 -41.77 -2.44 0.42
N THR A 17 -40.88 -1.54 -0.02
CA THR A 17 -39.70 -1.98 -0.76
C THR A 17 -38.70 -2.53 0.25
N PRO A 18 -38.19 -3.77 0.11
CA PRO A 18 -37.05 -4.20 0.87
C PRO A 18 -35.89 -3.32 0.41
N ILE A 19 -35.58 -2.29 1.19
CA ILE A 19 -34.30 -1.61 1.09
C ILE A 19 -33.31 -2.72 1.41
N HIS A 20 -32.69 -3.29 0.38
CA HIS A 20 -31.39 -3.91 0.49
C HIS A 20 -30.49 -2.85 1.12
N VAL A 21 -30.47 -2.81 2.45
CA VAL A 21 -29.49 -2.07 3.23
C VAL A 21 -28.20 -2.73 2.82
N HIS A 22 -27.56 -2.13 1.83
CA HIS A 22 -26.19 -2.39 1.48
C HIS A 22 -25.41 -1.95 2.72
N ARG A 23 -25.29 -2.88 3.67
CA ARG A 23 -24.46 -2.76 4.86
C ARG A 23 -23.04 -2.67 4.34
N ARG A 24 -22.65 -1.48 3.86
CA ARG A 24 -21.26 -1.13 3.57
C ARG A 24 -20.56 -1.33 4.89
N ARG A 25 -19.93 -2.49 5.05
CA ARG A 25 -19.17 -2.78 6.25
C ARG A 25 -18.11 -1.67 6.33
N PRO A 26 -18.00 -0.93 7.45
CA PRO A 26 -17.02 0.14 7.60
C PRO A 26 -15.58 -0.34 7.32
N GLN A 27 -15.35 -1.65 7.42
CA GLN A 27 -14.11 -2.33 7.07
C GLN A 27 -13.71 -2.16 5.59
N PHE A 28 -14.65 -2.15 4.63
CA PHE A 28 -14.30 -1.98 3.21
C PHE A 28 -13.85 -0.55 2.87
N ALA A 29 -14.43 0.44 3.54
CA ALA A 29 -14.03 1.84 3.35
C ALA A 29 -12.63 2.11 3.91
N VAL A 30 -12.30 1.54 5.08
CA VAL A 30 -10.98 1.69 5.71
C VAL A 30 -9.87 1.03 4.87
N VAL A 31 -10.12 -0.19 4.37
CA VAL A 31 -9.17 -0.90 3.49
C VAL A 31 -8.97 -0.15 2.17
N GLY A 32 -10.05 0.40 1.59
CA GLY A 32 -9.98 1.21 0.38
C GLY A 32 -9.15 2.48 0.54
N CYS A 33 -9.36 3.25 1.61
CA CYS A 33 -8.58 4.47 1.87
C CYS A 33 -7.09 4.16 2.09
N PHE A 34 -6.78 3.10 2.85
CA PHE A 34 -5.40 2.68 3.08
C PHE A 34 -4.69 2.26 1.79
N GLN A 35 -5.39 1.53 0.91
CA GLN A 35 -4.86 1.12 -0.41
C GLN A 35 -4.48 2.32 -1.28
N VAL A 36 -5.31 3.36 -1.32
CA VAL A 36 -5.04 4.59 -2.10
C VAL A 36 -3.80 5.32 -1.58
N ILE A 37 -3.65 5.40 -0.25
CA ILE A 37 -2.48 6.03 0.38
C ILE A 37 -1.21 5.26 0.03
N LEU A 38 -1.21 3.93 0.12
CA LEU A 38 -0.06 3.11 -0.25
C LEU A 38 0.32 3.27 -1.72
N PHE A 39 -0.67 3.31 -2.61
CA PHE A 39 -0.42 3.53 -4.03
C PHE A 39 0.22 4.90 -4.31
N ALA A 40 -0.29 5.96 -3.67
CA ALA A 40 0.30 7.28 -3.75
C ALA A 40 1.74 7.31 -3.22
N MET A 41 2.04 6.59 -2.13
CA MET A 41 3.40 6.46 -1.61
C MET A 41 4.35 5.76 -2.59
N HIS A 42 3.91 4.70 -3.30
CA HIS A 42 4.73 4.04 -4.31
C HIS A 42 5.00 4.92 -5.54
N ILE A 43 4.03 5.76 -5.93
CA ILE A 43 4.25 6.76 -6.98
C ILE A 43 5.28 7.80 -6.51
N ALA A 44 5.19 8.26 -5.27
CA ALA A 44 6.17 9.20 -4.71
C ALA A 44 7.59 8.60 -4.70
N GLN A 45 7.75 7.31 -4.37
CA GLN A 45 9.04 6.61 -4.47
C GLN A 45 9.62 6.66 -5.88
N LEU A 46 8.79 6.43 -6.88
CA LEU A 46 9.20 6.47 -8.28
C LEU A 46 9.64 7.87 -8.70
N ILE A 47 8.86 8.90 -8.36
CA ILE A 47 9.16 10.30 -8.70
C ILE A 47 10.43 10.77 -7.98
N ILE A 48 10.53 10.56 -6.67
CA ILE A 48 11.68 11.04 -5.88
C ILE A 48 12.96 10.32 -6.31
N GLY A 49 12.89 9.01 -6.56
CA GLY A 49 14.02 8.23 -7.07
C GLY A 49 14.47 8.67 -8.46
N ALA A 50 13.52 8.99 -9.35
CA ALA A 50 13.83 9.47 -10.71
C ALA A 50 14.44 10.87 -10.71
N LEU A 51 13.83 11.82 -9.97
CA LEU A 51 14.27 13.22 -9.96
C LEU A 51 15.64 13.41 -9.30
N ASN A 52 15.98 12.57 -8.32
CA ASN A 52 17.20 12.70 -7.51
C ASN A 52 18.21 11.58 -7.80
N LEU A 53 18.18 10.98 -9.00
CA LEU A 53 19.03 9.84 -9.38
C LEU A 53 20.53 10.12 -9.17
N HIS A 54 20.95 11.37 -9.40
CA HIS A 54 22.35 11.80 -9.30
C HIS A 54 22.67 12.63 -8.05
N ASP A 55 21.69 12.92 -7.20
CA ASP A 55 21.87 13.78 -6.03
C ASP A 55 22.40 13.04 -4.78
N CYS A 56 22.97 11.85 -4.96
CA CYS A 56 23.65 11.10 -3.90
C CYS A 56 24.85 10.31 -4.45
N PRO A 57 25.96 10.98 -4.82
CA PRO A 57 27.17 10.31 -5.33
C PRO A 57 27.76 9.32 -4.34
N ARG A 58 27.57 9.55 -3.04
CA ARG A 58 28.06 8.69 -1.97
C ARG A 58 27.46 7.27 -2.01
N GLN A 59 26.23 7.14 -2.51
CA GLN A 59 25.55 5.85 -2.68
C GLN A 59 24.51 5.92 -3.81
N PRO A 60 24.90 5.61 -5.05
CA PRO A 60 24.02 5.69 -6.23
C PRO A 60 22.91 4.62 -6.21
N PHE A 61 22.99 3.64 -5.30
CA PHE A 61 21.98 2.58 -5.18
C PHE A 61 20.73 3.00 -4.40
N ILE A 62 20.74 4.09 -3.61
CA ILE A 62 19.56 4.54 -2.85
C ILE A 62 18.41 4.98 -3.80
N PRO A 63 18.64 5.85 -4.80
CA PRO A 63 17.59 6.20 -5.76
C PRO A 63 17.11 5.01 -6.58
N ILE A 64 18.02 4.10 -6.97
CA ILE A 64 17.69 2.88 -7.72
C ILE A 64 16.82 1.95 -6.88
N TYR A 65 17.10 1.83 -5.58
CA TYR A 65 16.29 1.07 -4.63
C TYR A 65 14.82 1.54 -4.62
N LEU A 66 14.61 2.86 -4.53
CA LEU A 66 13.27 3.47 -4.54
C LEU A 66 12.55 3.23 -5.86
N LEU A 67 13.25 3.34 -7.00
CA LEU A 67 12.71 3.09 -8.32
C LEU A 67 12.24 1.64 -8.50
N VAL A 68 13.10 0.68 -8.16
CA VAL A 68 12.81 -0.75 -8.34
C VAL A 68 11.64 -1.17 -7.44
N ILE A 69 11.61 -0.74 -6.17
CA ILE A 69 10.47 -1.01 -5.28
C ILE A 69 9.18 -0.43 -5.87
N GLY A 70 9.18 0.83 -6.29
CA GLY A 70 7.99 1.48 -6.84
C GLY A 70 7.46 0.80 -8.10
N VAL A 71 8.35 0.44 -9.04
CA VAL A 71 7.94 -0.22 -10.30
C VAL A 71 7.43 -1.64 -10.04
N VAL A 72 8.15 -2.43 -9.25
CA VAL A 72 7.77 -3.83 -8.99
C VAL A 72 6.43 -3.93 -8.29
N THR A 73 6.15 -3.06 -7.31
CA THR A 73 4.86 -3.06 -6.59
C THR A 73 3.70 -2.56 -7.47
N LEU A 74 3.91 -1.53 -8.29
CA LEU A 74 2.92 -1.04 -9.24
C LEU A 74 2.58 -2.09 -10.30
N LEU A 75 3.60 -2.71 -10.90
CA LEU A 75 3.40 -3.78 -11.87
C LEU A 75 2.67 -4.97 -11.25
N PHE A 76 3.07 -5.42 -10.06
CA PHE A 76 2.37 -6.51 -9.39
C PHE A 76 0.90 -6.16 -9.12
N SER A 77 0.61 -4.93 -8.68
CA SER A 77 -0.76 -4.46 -8.43
C SER A 77 -1.62 -4.45 -9.71
N ILE A 78 -1.05 -4.04 -10.85
CA ILE A 78 -1.74 -4.04 -12.15
C ILE A 78 -1.91 -5.46 -12.69
N LEU A 79 -0.92 -6.33 -12.50
CA LEU A 79 -0.97 -7.72 -12.95
C LEU A 79 -1.98 -8.55 -12.16
N GLN A 80 -2.21 -8.27 -10.87
CA GLN A 80 -3.32 -8.86 -10.11
C GLN A 80 -4.70 -8.46 -10.66
N CYS A 81 -4.80 -7.26 -11.25
CA CYS A 81 -6.03 -6.78 -11.90
C CYS A 81 -6.33 -7.51 -13.22
N ARG A 82 -5.31 -7.97 -13.95
CA ARG A 82 -5.44 -8.81 -15.16
C ARG A 82 -5.32 -10.28 -14.74
N ARG A 83 -6.44 -11.00 -14.56
CA ARG A 83 -6.50 -12.45 -14.20
C ARG A 83 -5.58 -13.35 -15.05
N ILE A 84 -4.28 -13.36 -14.78
CA ILE A 84 -3.36 -14.37 -15.28
C ILE A 84 -2.87 -15.15 -14.06
N ARG A 85 -3.24 -16.43 -14.05
CA ARG A 85 -2.92 -17.41 -13.02
C ARG A 85 -1.41 -17.69 -13.01
N TRP A 86 -0.66 -16.90 -12.25
CA TRP A 86 0.78 -17.09 -12.04
C TRP A 86 1.11 -17.32 -10.56
N SER A 87 0.71 -18.48 -10.02
CA SER A 87 1.11 -18.91 -8.68
C SER A 87 2.64 -18.93 -8.50
N ALA A 88 3.39 -19.29 -9.55
CA ALA A 88 4.85 -19.31 -9.52
C ALA A 88 5.49 -17.90 -9.55
N CYS A 89 4.90 -16.93 -10.27
CA CYS A 89 5.45 -15.57 -10.33
C CYS A 89 5.29 -14.83 -9.00
N SER A 90 4.26 -15.12 -8.22
CA SER A 90 4.10 -14.54 -6.88
C SER A 90 5.26 -14.91 -5.95
N CYS A 91 5.67 -16.19 -5.89
CA CYS A 91 6.80 -16.61 -5.06
C CYS A 91 8.12 -15.95 -5.50
N LEU A 92 8.37 -15.87 -6.80
CA LEU A 92 9.57 -15.22 -7.35
C LEU A 92 9.61 -13.73 -7.01
N VAL A 93 8.49 -13.03 -7.15
CA VAL A 93 8.38 -11.61 -6.80
C VAL A 93 8.58 -11.41 -5.29
N SER A 94 7.99 -12.26 -4.45
CA SER A 94 8.18 -12.21 -2.99
C SER A 94 9.64 -12.42 -2.59
N LEU A 95 10.32 -13.41 -3.18
CA LEU A 95 11.75 -13.65 -2.93
C LEU A 95 12.60 -12.46 -3.41
N PHE A 96 12.31 -11.93 -4.59
CA PHE A 96 13.00 -10.75 -5.12
C PHE A 96 12.83 -9.55 -4.18
N VAL A 97 11.60 -9.22 -3.77
CA VAL A 97 11.31 -8.10 -2.87
C VAL A 97 11.96 -8.31 -1.50
N PHE A 98 12.00 -9.55 -0.99
CA PHE A 98 12.68 -9.87 0.27
C PHE A 98 14.19 -9.64 0.19
N CYS A 99 14.85 -10.18 -0.84
CA CYS A 99 16.28 -9.96 -1.06
C CYS A 99 16.58 -8.46 -1.28
N TRP A 100 15.72 -7.78 -2.03
CA TRP A 100 15.85 -6.35 -2.31
C TRP A 100 15.67 -5.51 -1.05
N PHE A 101 14.74 -5.88 -0.16
CA PHE A 101 14.57 -5.25 1.15
C PHE A 101 15.86 -5.33 1.97
N ILE A 102 16.51 -6.50 2.03
CA ILE A 102 17.80 -6.66 2.71
C ILE A 102 18.86 -5.76 2.08
N ALA A 103 18.95 -5.73 0.74
CA ALA A 103 19.89 -4.86 0.04
C ALA A 103 19.63 -3.37 0.33
N GLY A 104 18.37 -2.94 0.35
CA GLY A 104 17.96 -1.59 0.72
C GLY A 104 18.41 -1.19 2.12
N ASN A 105 18.28 -2.09 3.09
CA ASN A 105 18.78 -1.86 4.45
C ASN A 105 20.28 -1.63 4.45
N VAL A 106 21.05 -2.48 3.78
CA VAL A 106 22.50 -2.31 3.67
C VAL A 106 22.84 -0.95 3.03
N TRP A 107 22.19 -0.58 1.93
CA TRP A 107 22.48 0.67 1.24
C TRP A 107 22.11 1.91 2.06
N ILE A 108 20.93 1.93 2.68
CA ILE A 108 20.45 3.08 3.47
C ILE A 108 21.27 3.22 4.76
N TYR A 109 21.44 2.14 5.53
CA TYR A 109 22.15 2.21 6.81
C TYR A 109 23.67 2.31 6.67
N SER A 110 24.28 1.91 5.53
CA SER A 110 25.73 2.08 5.29
C SER A 110 26.19 3.53 5.20
N VAL A 111 25.27 4.45 4.92
CA VAL A 111 25.53 5.89 4.81
C VAL A 111 24.84 6.66 5.95
N TYR A 112 24.54 5.97 7.05
CA TYR A 112 23.94 6.61 8.22
C TYR A 112 24.88 7.71 8.73
N GLU A 113 24.33 8.90 8.94
CA GLU A 113 25.04 10.17 9.09
C GLU A 113 25.63 10.76 7.76
N PRO A 114 24.80 10.94 6.71
CA PRO A 114 25.30 11.48 5.45
C PRO A 114 25.58 12.99 5.54
N SER A 115 26.57 13.46 4.77
CA SER A 115 26.83 14.89 4.62
C SER A 115 25.79 15.52 3.69
N TYR A 116 25.00 16.47 4.21
CA TYR A 116 24.03 17.24 3.42
C TYR A 116 24.66 18.48 2.76
N ASN A 117 25.96 18.72 2.97
CA ASN A 117 26.66 19.91 2.48
C ASN A 117 27.41 19.61 1.17
N LYS A 118 26.81 20.00 0.03
CA LYS A 118 27.43 19.84 -1.31
C LYS A 118 28.83 20.45 -1.39
N THR A 119 29.06 21.58 -0.71
CA THR A 119 30.31 22.35 -0.77
C THR A 119 31.43 21.80 0.11
N ALA A 120 31.09 21.12 1.21
CA ALA A 120 32.08 20.65 2.17
C ALA A 120 32.72 19.32 1.77
N SER A 121 31.96 18.46 1.07
CA SER A 121 32.41 17.11 0.69
C SER A 121 31.57 16.59 -0.49
N PRO A 122 31.95 16.92 -1.74
CA PRO A 122 31.21 16.50 -2.93
C PRO A 122 31.02 14.98 -3.02
N ASP A 123 32.03 14.19 -2.63
CA ASP A 123 32.01 12.73 -2.72
C ASP A 123 31.19 12.06 -1.59
N MET A 124 30.98 12.76 -0.47
CA MET A 124 30.16 12.27 0.65
C MET A 124 28.77 12.90 0.72
N TYR A 125 28.43 13.71 -0.28
CA TYR A 125 27.15 14.39 -0.34
C TYR A 125 26.00 13.41 -0.61
N CYS A 126 24.88 13.63 0.07
CA CYS A 126 23.60 13.02 -0.28
C CYS A 126 22.45 14.01 -0.05
N ASN A 127 21.47 14.03 -0.95
CA ASN A 127 20.31 14.89 -0.84
C ASN A 127 19.45 14.52 0.36
N LYS A 128 19.15 15.54 1.18
CA LYS A 128 18.36 15.41 2.40
C LYS A 128 16.99 14.79 2.14
N THR A 129 16.27 15.27 1.13
CA THR A 129 14.93 14.79 0.81
C THR A 129 14.96 13.32 0.37
N LEU A 130 15.88 12.95 -0.54
CA LEU A 130 16.00 11.58 -1.01
C LEU A 130 16.36 10.62 0.12
N TYR A 131 17.39 10.94 0.91
CA TYR A 131 17.85 10.08 1.99
C TYR A 131 16.78 9.94 3.09
N LEU A 132 16.19 11.05 3.56
CA LEU A 132 15.13 10.98 4.58
C LEU A 132 13.93 10.19 4.06
N PHE A 133 13.52 10.40 2.81
CA PHE A 133 12.39 9.68 2.24
C PHE A 133 12.65 8.17 2.18
N ALA A 134 13.85 7.76 1.74
CA ALA A 134 14.24 6.35 1.74
C ALA A 134 14.28 5.75 3.14
N PHE A 135 14.89 6.48 4.09
CA PHE A 135 14.99 6.07 5.48
C PHE A 135 13.61 5.91 6.14
N TRP A 136 12.75 6.93 6.05
CA TRP A 136 11.41 6.86 6.64
C TRP A 136 10.55 5.77 5.98
N THR A 137 10.64 5.62 4.66
CA THR A 137 9.96 4.51 3.95
C THR A 137 10.42 3.15 4.46
N MET A 138 11.72 2.95 4.67
CA MET A 138 12.29 1.72 5.24
C MET A 138 11.69 1.42 6.62
N ASN A 139 11.69 2.42 7.50
CA ASN A 139 11.13 2.31 8.86
C ASN A 139 9.61 2.05 8.84
N LEU A 140 8.85 2.70 7.95
CA LEU A 140 7.42 2.45 7.78
C LEU A 140 7.15 1.01 7.34
N ASN A 141 7.97 0.46 6.44
CA ASN A 141 7.87 -0.95 6.05
C ASN A 141 8.13 -1.90 7.22
N TYR A 142 9.08 -1.59 8.10
CA TYR A 142 9.31 -2.37 9.32
C TYR A 142 8.14 -2.31 10.30
N ILE A 143 7.57 -1.12 10.50
CA ILE A 143 6.39 -0.92 11.36
C ILE A 143 5.22 -1.72 10.81
N LEU A 144 4.96 -1.64 9.49
CA LEU A 144 3.90 -2.39 8.83
C LEU A 144 4.13 -3.90 8.93
N LEU A 145 5.36 -4.39 8.72
CA LEU A 145 5.71 -5.80 8.89
C LEU A 145 5.49 -6.25 10.35
N GLY A 146 5.88 -5.44 11.32
CA GLY A 146 5.60 -5.68 12.74
C GLY A 146 4.09 -5.82 12.99
N PHE A 147 3.29 -4.84 12.56
CA PHE A 147 1.84 -4.94 12.66
C PHE A 147 1.30 -6.20 11.97
N LEU A 148 1.78 -6.54 10.78
CA LEU A 148 1.36 -7.73 10.04
C LEU A 148 1.80 -9.06 10.67
N LEU A 149 2.81 -9.09 11.55
CA LEU A 149 3.27 -10.29 12.25
C LEU A 149 2.69 -10.42 13.66
N PHE A 150 2.40 -9.30 14.33
CA PHE A 150 1.76 -9.27 15.65
C PHE A 150 0.22 -9.32 15.57
N CYS A 151 -0.37 -8.84 14.47
CA CYS A 151 -1.82 -8.83 14.27
C CYS A 151 -2.44 -10.16 13.74
N PRO A 152 -1.75 -11.13 13.11
CA PRO A 152 -2.32 -12.45 12.79
C PRO A 152 -2.69 -13.22 14.06
N CYS A 153 -1.95 -13.01 15.16
CA CYS A 153 -2.27 -13.55 16.47
C CYS A 153 -3.66 -13.09 16.97
N CYS A 154 -4.06 -11.87 16.57
CA CYS A 154 -5.36 -11.28 16.89
C CYS A 154 -6.39 -11.41 15.74
N SER A 155 -5.92 -11.67 14.51
CA SER A 155 -6.72 -11.69 13.26
C SER A 155 -6.93 -13.09 12.70
N CYS A 156 -6.34 -14.15 13.27
CA CYS A 156 -6.80 -15.53 13.09
C CYS A 156 -8.27 -15.68 13.52
N PHE A 157 -8.81 -14.73 14.31
CA PHE A 157 -10.24 -14.60 14.57
C PHE A 157 -11.04 -13.86 13.48
N PHE A 158 -10.42 -13.10 12.56
CA PHE A 158 -11.14 -12.20 11.62
C PHE A 158 -10.89 -12.40 10.11
N VAL A 159 -9.78 -13.02 9.68
CA VAL A 159 -9.50 -13.22 8.23
C VAL A 159 -9.91 -14.61 7.73
N LEU A 160 -9.85 -15.65 8.58
CA LEU A 160 -10.39 -16.98 8.29
C LEU A 160 -11.91 -17.00 8.00
N PRO A 161 -12.77 -16.19 8.68
CA PRO A 161 -14.19 -16.14 8.36
C PRO A 161 -14.49 -15.55 6.97
N LEU A 162 -13.66 -14.65 6.43
CA LEU A 162 -13.95 -14.00 5.14
C LEU A 162 -13.65 -14.91 3.95
N TRP A 163 -12.58 -15.69 4.00
CA TRP A 163 -12.30 -16.72 2.99
C TRP A 163 -13.24 -17.92 3.11
N MET A 164 -13.69 -18.29 4.31
CA MET A 164 -14.71 -19.34 4.48
C MET A 164 -16.12 -18.89 4.08
N VAL A 165 -16.50 -17.63 4.31
CA VAL A 165 -17.79 -17.09 3.83
C VAL A 165 -17.82 -17.04 2.30
N ALA A 166 -16.73 -16.65 1.65
CA ALA A 166 -16.66 -16.66 0.18
C ALA A 166 -16.68 -18.06 -0.46
N TYR A 167 -16.26 -19.11 0.26
CA TYR A 167 -16.33 -20.51 -0.22
C TYR A 167 -17.68 -21.18 0.06
N ILE A 168 -18.49 -20.62 0.95
CA ILE A 168 -19.85 -21.13 1.25
C ILE A 168 -20.91 -20.50 0.31
N ASP A 169 -20.57 -19.40 -0.37
CA ASP A 169 -21.42 -18.73 -1.37
C ASP A 169 -21.13 -19.14 -2.84
N ASP A 170 -20.26 -20.13 -3.09
CA ASP A 170 -20.06 -20.83 -4.38
C ASP A 170 -20.61 -22.27 -4.32
#